data_AF-A0A292E784-F1
#
_entry.id   AF-A0A292E784-F1
#
_cell.length_a   1.000
_cell.length_b   1.000
_cell.length_c   1.000
_cell.angle_alpha   90.00
_cell.angle_beta   90.00
_cell.angle_gamma   90.00
#
_symmetry.space_group_name_H-M   'P 1'
#
loop_
_entity.id
_entity.type
_entity.pdbx_description
1 polymer ?
#
loop_
_entity_poly.entity_id
_entity_poly.type
_entity_poly.pdbx_seq_one_letter_code
_entity_poly.pdbx_strand_id
1 'polypeptide(L)'
;MTGPFVPGRAAQPVDLLNDGLAGDGWGGINKLFAPHLQEQPLQPADDVAKVMWGFYNTPQGRAMFEWMFDISLRQPLRVTGRTLEETALLSATRQGINGFAEAVLAALAHGESLVRQSKTQNGAGS
;
A
#
# COMPACT_ATOMS: atom_id res chain seq x y z
N MET A 1 -25.36 19.34 10.00
CA MET A 1 -25.26 18.08 10.78
C MET A 1 -24.05 17.34 10.27
N THR A 2 -22.98 17.32 11.06
CA THR A 2 -21.76 16.58 10.75
C THR A 2 -22.02 15.11 11.04
N GLY A 3 -22.07 14.30 9.98
CA GLY A 3 -22.08 12.84 10.11
C GLY A 3 -20.81 12.33 10.81
N PRO A 4 -20.83 11.10 11.33
CA PRO A 4 -19.69 10.54 12.05
C PRO A 4 -18.43 10.56 11.17
N PHE A 5 -17.33 11.07 11.72
CA PHE A 5 -16.01 10.98 11.10
C PHE A 5 -15.59 9.52 11.07
N VAL A 6 -15.55 8.93 9.88
CA VAL A 6 -15.03 7.57 9.67
C VAL A 6 -13.57 7.71 9.22
N PRO A 7 -12.59 7.30 10.04
CA PRO A 7 -11.19 7.27 9.63
C PRO A 7 -11.05 6.33 8.42
N GLY A 8 -10.33 6.73 7.37
CA GLY A 8 -10.22 5.97 6.12
C GLY A 8 -9.63 4.55 6.25
N ARG A 9 -9.08 4.20 7.42
CA ARG A 9 -8.62 2.85 7.79
C ARG A 9 -9.09 2.42 9.19
N ALA A 10 -10.25 2.88 9.64
CA ALA A 10 -10.98 2.11 10.64
C ALA A 10 -11.59 0.91 9.93
N ALA A 11 -11.58 -0.28 10.55
CA ALA A 11 -12.35 -1.42 10.05
C ALA A 11 -13.75 -0.91 9.69
N GLN A 12 -14.25 -1.23 8.48
CA GLN A 12 -15.56 -0.72 8.07
C GLN A 12 -16.58 -1.03 9.17
N PRO A 13 -17.23 0.00 9.75
CA PRO A 13 -18.26 -0.22 10.75
C PRO A 13 -19.30 -1.18 10.17
N VAL A 14 -19.68 -2.21 10.93
CA VAL A 14 -20.69 -3.19 10.52
C VAL A 14 -22.01 -2.48 10.13
N ASP A 15 -22.27 -1.32 10.74
CA ASP A 15 -23.41 -0.46 10.43
C ASP A 15 -23.38 0.11 8.99
N LEU A 16 -22.20 0.47 8.46
CA LEU A 16 -22.05 0.93 7.07
C LEU A 16 -22.15 -0.21 6.04
N LEU A 17 -21.75 -1.42 6.43
CA LEU A 17 -22.02 -2.61 5.63
C LEU A 17 -23.52 -2.86 5.53
N ASN A 18 -24.27 -2.68 6.61
CA ASN A 18 -25.72 -2.85 6.62
C ASN A 18 -26.42 -1.82 5.71
N ASP A 19 -25.95 -0.56 5.69
CA ASP A 19 -26.47 0.48 4.79
C ASP A 19 -26.15 0.21 3.30
N GLY A 20 -24.97 -0.35 3.00
CA GLY A 20 -24.62 -0.78 1.63
C GLY A 20 -25.35 -2.06 1.17
N LEU A 21 -25.79 -2.90 2.11
CA LEU A 21 -26.54 -4.13 1.86
C LEU A 21 -28.05 -3.89 1.66
N ALA A 22 -28.56 -2.73 2.06
CA ALA A 22 -29.99 -2.41 2.02
C ALA A 22 -30.59 -2.29 0.59
N GLY A 23 -29.77 -2.34 -0.46
CA GLY A 23 -30.22 -2.14 -1.85
C GLY A 23 -30.23 -3.37 -2.78
N ASP A 24 -29.32 -4.34 -2.60
CA ASP A 24 -29.03 -5.37 -3.63
C ASP A 24 -28.99 -6.82 -3.07
N GLY A 25 -29.35 -7.01 -1.79
CA GLY A 25 -29.44 -8.31 -1.12
C GLY A 25 -28.16 -9.17 -1.21
N TRP A 26 -28.33 -10.49 -1.31
CA TRP A 26 -27.21 -11.43 -1.50
C TRP A 26 -26.40 -11.20 -2.79
N GLY A 27 -26.98 -10.50 -3.78
CA GLY A 27 -26.28 -10.10 -5.00
C GLY A 27 -25.21 -9.03 -4.75
N GLY A 28 -25.47 -8.09 -3.85
CA GLY A 28 -24.49 -7.09 -3.39
C GLY A 28 -23.34 -7.69 -2.60
N ILE A 29 -23.61 -8.76 -1.83
CA ILE A 29 -22.59 -9.52 -1.09
C ILE A 29 -21.59 -10.16 -2.06
N ASN A 30 -22.05 -10.78 -3.15
CA ASN A 30 -21.17 -11.37 -4.16
C ASN A 30 -20.28 -10.33 -4.85
N LYS A 31 -20.76 -9.09 -5.01
CA LYS A 31 -19.95 -7.98 -5.56
C LYS A 31 -18.87 -7.52 -4.58
N LEU A 32 -19.12 -7.55 -3.27
CA LEU A 32 -18.10 -7.26 -2.25
C LEU A 32 -16.96 -8.28 -2.23
N PHE A 33 -17.25 -9.53 -2.58
CA PHE A 33 -16.25 -10.60 -2.67
C PHE A 33 -15.62 -10.74 -4.06
N ALA A 34 -16.11 -9.99 -5.06
CA ALA A 34 -15.49 -9.99 -6.38
C ALA A 34 -14.06 -9.42 -6.26
N PRO A 35 -13.04 -10.11 -6.80
CA PRO A 35 -11.70 -9.56 -6.80
C PRO A 35 -11.69 -8.25 -7.58
N HIS A 36 -11.52 -7.14 -6.88
CA HIS A 36 -11.28 -5.85 -7.49
C HIS A 36 -9.87 -5.86 -8.07
N LEU A 37 -9.75 -6.36 -9.30
CA LEU A 37 -8.56 -6.21 -10.13
C LEU A 37 -8.50 -4.75 -10.60
N GLN A 38 -8.23 -3.83 -9.68
CA GLN A 38 -7.85 -2.49 -10.08
C GLN A 38 -6.43 -2.57 -10.64
N GLU A 39 -6.26 -2.18 -11.91
CA GLU A 39 -4.95 -1.92 -12.55
C GLU A 39 -4.24 -0.70 -11.92
N GLN A 40 -4.86 -0.05 -10.92
CA GLN A 40 -4.25 1.08 -10.25
C GLN A 40 -3.00 0.62 -9.50
N PRO A 41 -1.88 1.36 -9.62
CA PRO A 41 -0.69 1.06 -8.86
C PRO A 41 -1.04 1.07 -7.37
N LEU A 42 -0.50 0.11 -6.61
CA LEU A 42 -0.73 -0.04 -5.17
C LEU A 42 -0.10 1.12 -4.39
N GLN A 43 -0.73 2.29 -4.50
CA GLN A 43 -0.27 3.55 -3.93
C GLN A 43 -1.13 3.88 -2.70
N PRO A 44 -0.52 4.33 -1.59
CA PRO A 44 -1.28 4.87 -0.49
C PRO A 44 -1.85 6.25 -0.86
N ALA A 45 -2.77 6.75 -0.04
CA ALA A 45 -3.25 8.12 -0.16
C ALA A 45 -2.10 9.14 -0.03
N ASP A 46 -2.25 10.30 -0.66
CA ASP A 46 -1.22 11.33 -0.77
C ASP A 46 -0.66 11.81 0.58
N ASP A 47 -1.52 11.91 1.60
CA ASP A 47 -1.14 12.27 2.97
C ASP A 47 -0.22 11.23 3.60
N VAL A 48 -0.56 9.95 3.45
CA VAL A 48 0.26 8.82 3.90
C VAL A 48 1.59 8.79 3.14
N ALA A 49 1.58 8.98 1.81
CA ALA A 49 2.80 9.02 1.01
C ALA A 49 3.75 10.16 1.45
N LYS A 50 3.22 11.36 1.70
CA LYS A 50 3.98 12.50 2.25
C LYS A 50 4.57 12.19 3.62
N VAL A 51 3.81 11.53 4.50
CA VAL A 51 4.29 11.12 5.83
C VAL A 51 5.41 10.08 5.72
N MET A 52 5.25 9.07 4.87
CA MET A 52 6.28 8.06 4.61
C MET A 52 7.58 8.71 4.11
N TRP A 53 7.47 9.64 3.15
CA TRP A 53 8.61 10.42 2.67
C TRP A 53 9.26 11.26 3.77
N GLY A 54 8.45 11.93 4.61
CA GLY A 54 8.93 12.66 5.77
C GLY A 54 9.75 11.79 6.71
N PHE A 55 9.26 10.59 7.05
CA PHE A 55 9.99 9.62 7.87
C PHE A 55 11.29 9.14 7.21
N TYR A 56 11.28 8.86 5.91
CA TYR A 56 12.48 8.43 5.18
C TYR A 56 13.62 9.46 5.20
N ASN A 57 13.29 10.74 5.40
CA ASN A 57 14.28 11.82 5.55
C ASN A 57 14.84 11.95 6.98
N THR A 58 14.33 11.17 7.94
CA THR A 58 14.95 11.05 9.27
C THR A 58 15.96 9.88 9.28
N PRO A 59 17.04 9.95 10.09
CA PRO A 59 18.00 8.84 10.19
C PRO A 59 17.34 7.51 10.61
N GLN A 60 16.41 7.57 11.57
CA GLN A 60 15.72 6.39 12.11
C GLN A 60 14.73 5.82 11.10
N GLY A 61 13.94 6.68 10.44
CA GLY A 61 13.01 6.23 9.42
C GLY A 61 13.74 5.65 8.20
N ARG A 62 14.86 6.24 7.78
CA ARG A 62 15.72 5.64 6.74
C ARG A 62 16.20 4.26 7.15
N ALA A 63 16.77 4.11 8.35
CA ALA A 63 17.23 2.81 8.84
C ALA A 63 16.10 1.76 8.87
N MET A 64 14.88 2.15 9.25
CA MET A 64 13.71 1.28 9.22
C MET A 64 13.37 0.81 7.80
N PHE A 65 13.27 1.72 6.82
CA PHE A 65 12.99 1.36 5.43
C PHE A 65 14.13 0.54 4.81
N GLU A 66 15.39 0.88 5.11
CA GLU A 66 16.54 0.10 4.66
C GLU A 66 16.50 -1.33 5.20
N TRP A 67 16.19 -1.51 6.49
CA TRP A 67 15.99 -2.84 7.07
C TRP A 67 14.83 -3.60 6.39
N MET A 68 13.72 -2.93 6.08
CA MET A 68 12.62 -3.53 5.32
C MET A 68 13.09 -4.00 3.93
N PHE A 69 13.94 -3.24 3.25
CA PHE A 69 14.52 -3.63 1.95
C PHE A 69 15.56 -4.75 2.09
N ASP A 70 16.28 -4.81 3.21
CA ASP A 70 17.23 -5.87 3.52
C ASP A 70 16.55 -7.24 3.66
N ILE A 71 15.38 -7.28 4.31
CA ILE A 71 14.60 -8.51 4.51
C ILE A 71 13.68 -8.84 3.33
N SER A 72 13.51 -7.91 2.39
CA SER A 72 12.75 -8.10 1.16
C SER A 72 13.69 -8.12 -0.04
N LEU A 73 13.82 -7.06 -0.83
CA LEU A 73 14.51 -7.01 -2.13
C LEU A 73 15.94 -7.56 -2.11
N ARG A 74 16.70 -7.32 -1.03
CA ARG A 74 18.12 -7.70 -0.95
C ARG A 74 18.36 -9.13 -0.46
N GLN A 75 17.33 -9.82 0.04
CA GLN A 75 17.43 -11.25 0.32
C GLN A 75 17.60 -12.04 -0.99
N PRO A 76 18.57 -12.95 -1.11
CA PRO A 76 18.60 -13.88 -2.23
C PRO A 76 17.42 -14.87 -2.13
N LEU A 77 16.86 -15.28 -3.28
CA LEU A 77 15.93 -16.41 -3.31
C LEU A 77 16.68 -17.68 -2.89
N ARG A 78 16.23 -18.32 -1.83
CA ARG A 78 16.74 -19.63 -1.41
C ARG A 78 15.82 -20.71 -1.95
N VAL A 79 16.25 -21.37 -3.02
CA VAL A 79 15.53 -22.52 -3.58
C VAL A 79 15.89 -23.75 -2.77
N THR A 80 15.06 -24.07 -1.78
CA THR A 80 15.18 -25.28 -0.95
C THR A 80 14.19 -26.37 -1.34
N GLY A 81 13.41 -26.15 -2.41
CA GLY A 81 12.43 -27.12 -2.91
C GLY A 81 13.11 -28.36 -3.48
N ARG A 82 12.56 -29.53 -3.17
CA ARG A 82 12.96 -30.82 -3.72
C ARG A 82 12.22 -31.14 -5.02
N THR A 83 11.06 -30.51 -5.25
CA THR A 83 10.28 -30.63 -6.48
C THR A 83 10.12 -29.30 -7.23
N LEU A 84 9.65 -29.38 -8.47
CA LEU A 84 9.37 -28.21 -9.30
C LEU A 84 8.23 -27.37 -8.71
N GLU A 85 7.19 -28.01 -8.17
CA GLU A 85 6.04 -27.38 -7.53
C GLU A 85 6.46 -26.61 -6.28
N GLU A 86 7.31 -27.21 -5.45
CA GLU A 86 7.86 -26.55 -4.26
C GLU A 86 8.72 -25.34 -4.66
N THR A 87 9.51 -25.46 -5.72
CA THR A 87 10.32 -24.36 -6.27
C THR A 87 9.43 -23.23 -6.81
N ALA A 88 8.35 -23.56 -7.51
CA ALA A 88 7.39 -22.59 -8.02
C ALA A 88 6.70 -21.84 -6.87
N LEU A 89 6.30 -22.54 -5.80
CA LEU A 89 5.67 -21.94 -4.63
C LEU A 89 6.63 -20.99 -3.88
N LEU A 90 7.89 -21.40 -3.68
CA LEU A 90 8.92 -20.54 -3.08
C LEU A 90 9.19 -19.29 -3.93
N SER A 91 9.20 -19.44 -5.26
CA SER A 91 9.39 -18.34 -6.20
C SER A 91 8.21 -17.36 -6.18
N ALA A 92 6.97 -17.86 -6.16
CA ALA A 92 5.78 -17.03 -6.05
C ALA A 92 5.73 -16.25 -4.72
N THR A 93 6.09 -16.91 -3.61
CA THR A 93 6.20 -16.27 -2.30
C THR A 93 7.23 -15.14 -2.32
N ARG A 94 8.38 -15.38 -2.96
CA ARG A 94 9.43 -14.38 -3.12
C ARG A 94 8.97 -13.19 -3.96
N GLN A 95 8.25 -13.43 -5.05
CA GLN A 95 7.65 -12.37 -5.86
C GLN A 95 6.68 -11.53 -5.04
N GLY A 96 5.86 -12.13 -4.17
CA GLY A 96 4.97 -11.39 -3.27
C GLY A 96 5.73 -10.47 -2.30
N ILE A 97 6.81 -10.98 -1.68
CA ILE A 97 7.68 -10.18 -0.78
C ILE A 97 8.34 -9.01 -1.54
N ASN A 98 8.81 -9.26 -2.77
CA ASN A 98 9.41 -8.21 -3.60
C ASN A 98 8.38 -7.17 -4.01
N GLY A 99 7.19 -7.60 -4.46
CA GLY A 99 6.11 -6.70 -4.86
C GLY A 99 5.65 -5.78 -3.72
N PHE A 100 5.62 -6.28 -2.48
CA PHE A 100 5.38 -5.43 -1.30
C PHE A 100 6.44 -4.33 -1.19
N ALA A 101 7.72 -4.67 -1.28
CA ALA A 101 8.80 -3.70 -1.15
C ALA A 101 8.85 -2.69 -2.31
N GLU A 102 8.54 -3.14 -3.52
CA GLU A 102 8.36 -2.27 -4.70
C GLU A 102 7.22 -1.27 -4.48
N ALA A 103 6.09 -1.69 -3.92
CA ALA A 103 4.99 -0.80 -3.57
C ALA A 103 5.41 0.25 -2.52
N VAL A 104 6.21 -0.14 -1.52
CA VAL A 104 6.77 0.81 -0.53
C VAL A 104 7.70 1.83 -1.19
N LEU A 105 8.59 1.40 -2.09
CA LEU A 105 9.46 2.31 -2.84
C LEU A 105 8.67 3.27 -3.72
N ALA A 106 7.65 2.76 -4.42
CA ALA A 106 6.78 3.57 -5.25
C ALA A 106 6.02 4.62 -4.43
N ALA A 107 5.58 4.28 -3.21
CA ALA A 107 4.95 5.22 -2.28
C ALA A 107 5.92 6.31 -1.80
N LEU A 108 7.18 5.98 -1.52
CA LEU A 108 8.20 6.96 -1.15
C LEU A 108 8.48 7.94 -2.29
N ALA A 109 8.62 7.43 -3.53
CA ALA A 109 8.81 8.25 -4.72
C ALA A 109 7.60 9.17 -4.98
N HIS A 110 6.38 8.66 -4.77
CA HIS A 110 5.16 9.46 -4.85
C HIS A 110 5.14 10.58 -3.80
N GLY A 111 5.45 10.26 -2.55
CA GLY A 111 5.55 11.24 -1.46
C GLY A 111 6.59 12.32 -1.73
N GLU A 112 7.75 11.96 -2.28
CA GLU A 112 8.78 12.91 -2.71
C GLU A 112 8.25 13.87 -3.77
N SER A 113 7.60 13.35 -4.81
CA SER A 113 7.01 14.13 -5.90
C SER A 113 6.00 15.15 -5.37
N LEU A 114 5.09 14.73 -4.50
CA LEU A 114 4.08 15.60 -3.89
C LEU A 114 4.71 16.73 -3.06
N VAL A 115 5.75 16.45 -2.28
CA VAL A 115 6.45 17.47 -1.49
C VAL A 115 7.22 18.45 -2.38
N ARG A 116 7.85 17.97 -3.46
CA ARG A 116 8.55 18.84 -4.43
C ARG A 116 7.57 19.78 -5.13
N GLN A 117 6.43 19.28 -5.59
CA GLN A 117 5.39 20.09 -6.25
C GLN A 117 4.86 21.20 -5.32
N SER A 118 4.60 20.88 -4.05
CA SER A 118 4.14 21.85 -3.07
C SER A 118 5.16 22.98 -2.81
N LYS A 119 6.46 22.68 -2.82
CA LYS A 119 7.51 23.71 -2.67
C LYS A 119 7.57 24.67 -3.86
N THR A 120 7.44 24.15 -5.08
CA THR A 120 7.48 24.96 -6.30
C THR A 120 6.29 25.93 -6.39
N GLN A 121 5.10 25.50 -5.99
CA GLN A 121 3.91 26.35 -6.00
C GLN A 121 3.99 27.53 -5.02
N ASN A 122 4.66 27.35 -3.88
CA ASN A 122 4.85 28.39 -2.87
C ASN A 122 5.99 29.38 -3.19
N GLY A 123 6.80 29.10 -4.23
CA GLY A 123 7.92 29.95 -4.66
C GLY A 123 7.67 30.79 -5.92
N ALA A 124 6.53 30.60 -6.60
CA ALA A 124 6.21 31.27 -7.88
C ALA A 124 5.50 32.64 -7.71
N GLY A 125 5.75 33.34 -6.60
CA GLY A 125 5.04 34.58 -6.25
C GLY A 125 5.87 35.54 -5.40
N SER A 126 7.17 35.67 -5.67
CA SER A 126 8.00 36.76 -5.13
C SER A 126 8.86 37.39 -6.20
#